data_AF-A0AAC8WL95-F1
#
_entry.id   AF-A0AAC8WL95-F1
#
_cell.length_a   1.000
_cell.length_b   1.000
_cell.length_c   1.000
_cell.angle_alpha   90.00
_cell.angle_beta   90.00
_cell.angle_gamma   90.00
#
_symmetry.space_group_name_H-M   'P 1'
#
loop_
_entity.id
_entity.type
_entity.pdbx_description
1 polymer ?
#
loop_
_entity_poly.entity_id
_entity_poly.type
_entity_poly.pdbx_seq_one_letter_code
_entity_poly.pdbx_strand_id
1 'polypeptide(L)' 'MLEIRKIGENLWLVNGEYLTNDYSKAVVIANKGKKINGFTINKSKKASFWKNLKYKLNFPFLLLESWM' A
#
# COMPACT_ATOMS: atom_id res chain seq x y z
N MET A 1 -11.43 -10.03 -13.24
CA MET A 1 -11.83 -9.85 -11.84
C MET A 1 -11.92 -11.26 -11.32
N LEU A 2 -11.03 -11.63 -10.40
CA LEU A 2 -11.02 -12.98 -9.84
C LEU A 2 -12.25 -13.17 -8.97
N GLU A 3 -12.69 -14.42 -8.84
CA GLU A 3 -13.85 -14.77 -8.03
C GLU A 3 -13.53 -14.61 -6.54
N ILE A 4 -14.42 -13.96 -5.78
CA ILE A 4 -14.32 -13.80 -4.33
C ILE A 4 -15.46 -14.59 -3.70
N ARG A 5 -15.13 -15.59 -2.87
CA ARG A 5 -16.11 -16.37 -2.10
C ARG A 5 -15.92 -16.12 -0.61
N LYS A 6 -17.03 -15.99 0.12
CA LYS A 6 -17.02 -15.97 1.58
C LYS A 6 -17.01 -17.41 2.09
N ILE A 7 -16.01 -17.78 2.88
CA ILE A 7 -15.87 -19.13 3.46
C ILE A 7 -16.26 -19.13 4.95
N GLY A 8 -16.01 -18.03 5.66
CA GLY A 8 -16.31 -17.92 7.08
C GLY A 8 -16.74 -16.52 7.46
N GLU A 9 -17.01 -16.30 8.75
CA GLU A 9 -17.56 -15.05 9.28
C GLU A 9 -16.74 -13.83 8.84
N ASN A 10 -15.41 -13.94 8.95
CA ASN A 10 -14.42 -12.96 8.50
C ASN A 10 -13.36 -13.60 7.60
N LEU A 11 -13.70 -14.55 6.73
CA LEU A 11 -12.73 -15.23 5.87
C LEU A 11 -13.20 -15.25 4.41
N TRP A 12 -12.37 -14.70 3.53
CA TRP A 12 -12.63 -14.54 2.11
C TRP A 12 -11.57 -15.30 1.29
N LEU A 13 -12.03 -16.07 0.32
CA LEU A 13 -11.22 -16.80 -0.65
C LEU A 13 -11.26 -16.08 -1.99
N VAL A 14 -10.10 -15.81 -2.56
CA VAL A 14 -9.96 -15.21 -3.88
C VAL A 14 -9.32 -16.23 -4.82
N ASN A 15 -9.98 -16.49 -5.94
CA ASN A 15 -9.54 -17.41 -6.99
C ASN A 15 -9.26 -18.86 -6.56
N GLY A 16 -9.79 -19.31 -5.41
CA GLY A 16 -9.47 -20.64 -4.88
C GLY A 16 -8.09 -20.77 -4.23
N GLU A 17 -7.28 -19.70 -4.26
CA GLU A 17 -5.85 -19.76 -3.91
C GLU A 17 -5.50 -18.86 -2.71
N TYR A 18 -6.13 -17.68 -2.61
CA TYR A 18 -5.77 -16.67 -1.62
C TYR A 18 -6.84 -16.54 -0.55
N LEU A 19 -6.44 -16.70 0.71
CA LEU A 19 -7.29 -16.46 1.87
C LEU A 19 -6.97 -15.11 2.50
N THR A 20 -8.00 -14.36 2.87
CA THR A 20 -7.85 -13.09 3.58
C THR A 20 -9.01 -12.82 4.53
N ASN A 21 -8.70 -12.18 5.65
CA ASN A 21 -9.71 -11.86 6.66
C ASN A 21 -10.39 -10.50 6.44
N ASP A 22 -9.99 -9.78 5.40
CA ASP A 22 -10.45 -8.42 5.10
C ASP A 22 -10.99 -8.37 3.67
N TYR A 23 -12.26 -7.99 3.53
CA TYR A 23 -12.92 -7.88 2.24
C TYR A 23 -12.21 -6.88 1.32
N SER A 24 -11.65 -5.80 1.87
CA SER A 24 -10.93 -4.78 1.10
C SER A 24 -9.68 -5.36 0.45
N LYS A 25 -8.95 -6.21 1.17
CA LYS A 25 -7.79 -6.94 0.64
C LYS A 25 -8.20 -7.96 -0.41
N ALA A 26 -9.33 -8.65 -0.21
CA ALA A 26 -9.88 -9.59 -1.19
C ALA A 26 -10.16 -8.90 -2.52
N VAL A 27 -10.81 -7.73 -2.48
CA VAL A 27 -11.12 -6.91 -3.67
C VAL A 27 -9.86 -6.45 -4.41
N VAL A 28 -8.81 -6.05 -3.67
CA VAL A 28 -7.54 -5.63 -4.26
C VAL A 28 -6.83 -6.80 -4.95
N ILE A 29 -6.79 -7.97 -4.31
CA ILE A 29 -6.17 -9.17 -4.88
C ILE A 29 -6.96 -9.62 -6.12
N ALA A 30 -8.30 -9.62 -6.03
CA ALA A 30 -9.18 -10.01 -7.12
C ALA A 30 -9.07 -9.12 -8.37
N ASN A 31 -8.64 -7.88 -8.19
CA ASN A 31 -8.49 -6.91 -9.27
C ASN A 31 -7.02 -6.55 -9.56
N LYS A 32 -6.06 -7.33 -9.07
CA LYS A 32 -4.63 -7.13 -9.36
C LYS A 32 -4.42 -7.15 -10.87
N GLY A 33 -4.16 -5.97 -11.47
CA GLY A 33 -3.99 -5.77 -12.92
C GLY A 33 -5.09 -4.95 -13.62
N LYS A 34 -6.26 -4.76 -12.99
CA LYS A 34 -7.28 -3.80 -13.45
C LYS A 34 -7.29 -2.59 -12.52
N LYS A 35 -7.18 -1.37 -13.08
CA LYS A 35 -7.38 -0.13 -12.32
C LYS A 35 -8.83 -0.09 -11.84
N ILE A 36 -9.06 -0.30 -10.54
CA ILE A 36 -10.36 -0.11 -9.92
C ILE A 36 -10.52 1.38 -9.66
N ASN A 37 -11.38 2.06 -10.43
CA ASN A 37 -11.69 3.47 -10.17
C ASN A 37 -12.42 3.55 -8.82
N GLY A 38 -11.78 4.14 -7.81
CA GLY A 38 -12.34 4.32 -6.45
C GLY A 38 -11.55 3.66 -5.32
N PHE A 39 -10.74 2.63 -5.60
CA PHE A 39 -9.79 2.08 -4.63
C PHE A 39 -8.39 2.63 -4.91
N THR A 40 -8.12 3.83 -4.39
CA THR A 40 -6.75 4.29 -4.23
C THR A 40 -6.07 3.41 -3.20
N ILE A 41 -5.45 2.31 -3.64
CA ILE A 41 -4.35 1.71 -2.88
C ILE A 41 -3.38 2.85 -2.71
N ASN A 42 -3.17 3.27 -1.47
CA ASN A 42 -2.28 4.36 -1.09
C ASN A 42 -0.83 3.90 -1.35
N LYS A 43 -0.49 3.68 -2.61
CA LYS A 43 0.80 3.15 -3.10
C LYS A 43 1.92 4.20 -3.00
N SER A 44 1.64 5.39 -2.48
CA SER A 44 2.54 6.55 -2.57
C SER A 44 3.10 7.06 -1.23
N LYS A 45 2.80 6.45 -0.07
CA LYS A 45 3.42 6.91 1.20
C LYS A 45 4.86 6.43 1.42
N LYS A 46 5.29 5.33 0.79
CA LYS A 46 6.64 4.79 1.00
C LYS A 46 7.72 5.74 0.45
N ALA A 47 7.51 6.27 -0.76
CA ALA A 47 8.44 7.23 -1.36
C ALA A 47 8.52 8.56 -0.59
N SER A 48 7.39 9.07 -0.07
CA SER A 48 7.38 10.31 0.71
C SER A 48 8.07 10.15 2.06
N PHE A 49 7.94 8.98 2.71
CA PHE A 49 8.60 8.69 3.97
C PHE A 49 10.13 8.71 3.83
N TRP A 50 10.68 8.02 2.82
CA TRP A 50 12.13 8.01 2.57
C TRP A 50 12.67 9.38 2.16
N LYS A 51 11.91 10.16 1.37
CA LYS A 51 12.30 11.52 0.99
C LYS A 51 12.34 12.45 2.21
N ASN A 52 11.34 12.37 3.09
CA ASN A 52 11.30 13.15 4.34
C ASN A 52 12.41 12.72 5.31
N LEU A 53 12.67 11.41 5.43
CA LEU A 53 13.73 10.90 6.29
C LEU A 53 15.12 11.35 5.81
N LYS A 54 15.39 11.27 4.49
CA LYS A 54 16.64 11.73 3.89
C LYS A 54 16.84 13.24 4.10
N TYR A 55 15.79 14.04 3.92
CA TYR A 55 15.86 15.48 4.18
C TYR A 55 16.17 15.79 5.65
N LYS A 56 15.54 15.09 6.59
CA LYS A 56 15.76 15.28 8.03
C LYS A 56 17.18 14.92 8.47
N LEU A 57 17.78 13.89 7.88
CA LEU A 57 19.19 13.51 8.12
C LEU A 57 20.18 14.52 7.52
N ASN A 58 19.86 15.09 6.36
CA ASN A 58 20.74 16.05 5.69
C ASN A 58 20.61 17.49 6.23
N PHE A 59 19.52 17.82 6.93
CA PHE A 59 19.26 19.16 7.48
C PHE A 59 20.39 19.72 8.38
N PRO A 60 20.97 18.99 9.35
CA PRO A 60 22.08 19.50 10.14
C PRO A 60 23.32 19.80 9.29
N PHE A 61 23.63 18.99 8.27
CA PHE A 61 24.76 19.24 7.37
C PHE A 61 24.54 20.48 6.50
N LEU A 62 23.31 20.70 6.05
CA LEU A 62 22.93 21.87 5.26
C LEU A 62 23.02 23.17 6.07
N LEU A 63 22.68 23.11 7.37
CA LEU A 63 22.91 24.21 8.31
C LEU A 63 24.40 24.50 8.52
N LEU A 64 25.21 23.46 8.68
CA LEU A 64 26.66 23.57 8.83
C LEU A 64 27.33 24.19 7.58
N GLU A 65 26.96 23.76 6.38
CA GLU A 65 27.46 24.34 5.11
C GLU A 65 27.05 25.81 4.95
N SER A 66 25.90 26.24 5.47
CA SER A 66 25.48 27.65 5.39
C SER A 66 26.21 28.58 6.39
N TRP A 67 26.85 27.99 7.40
CA TRP A 67 27.64 28.70 8.41
C TRP A 67 29.13 28.76 8.06
N MET A 68 29.60 27.90 7.15
CA MET A 68 30.95 27.93 6.57
C MET A 68 31.02 28.88 5.38
#